data_AF-A0A353T4E9-F1
#
_entry.id   AF-A0A353T4E9-F1
#
_cell.length_a   1.000
_cell.length_b   1.000
_cell.length_c   1.000
_cell.angle_alpha   90.00
_cell.angle_beta   90.00
_cell.angle_gamma   90.00
#
_symmetry.space_group_name_H-M   'P 1'
#
loop_
_entity.id
_entity.type
_entity.pdbx_description
1 polymer ?
#
loop_
_entity_poly.entity_id
_entity_poly.type
_entity_poly.pdbx_seq_one_letter_code
_entity_poly.pdbx_strand_id
1 'polypeptide(L)'
;RNKLILLNIEGKAVEYEIFSVYIVNASSLHLKVFFPDASAYRSYFTEAKAKSMYSSDMVFSEDRTMLTLFTCTYEEKDARLILHAFPAE
;
A
#
# COMPACT_ATOMS: atom_id res chain seq x y z
N ARG A 1 -8.07 -3.01 -16.34
CA ARG A 1 -6.87 -2.51 -15.61
C ARG A 1 -6.52 -3.52 -14.52
N ASN A 2 -5.25 -3.83 -14.30
CA ASN A 2 -4.80 -4.82 -13.33
C ASN A 2 -4.93 -4.25 -11.92
N LYS A 3 -5.83 -4.84 -11.11
CA LYS A 3 -6.11 -4.41 -9.72
C LYS A 3 -5.60 -5.40 -8.68
N LEU A 4 -5.19 -6.60 -9.11
CA LEU A 4 -4.84 -7.71 -8.24
C LEU A 4 -3.34 -7.99 -8.28
N ILE A 5 -2.79 -8.33 -7.12
CA ILE A 5 -1.43 -8.84 -6.94
C ILE A 5 -1.55 -10.24 -6.35
N LEU A 6 -0.90 -11.22 -6.97
CA LEU A 6 -0.77 -12.56 -6.39
C LEU A 6 0.55 -12.62 -5.60
N LEU A 7 0.47 -12.82 -4.30
CA LEU A 7 1.62 -13.04 -3.44
C LEU A 7 1.64 -14.50 -3.00
N ASN A 8 2.71 -15.22 -3.33
CA ASN A 8 2.92 -16.60 -2.92
C ASN A 8 4.13 -16.68 -1.97
N ILE A 9 3.88 -17.10 -0.73
CA ILE A 9 4.90 -17.32 0.30
C ILE A 9 4.76 -18.76 0.78
N GLU A 10 5.82 -19.55 0.62
CA GLU A 10 5.89 -20.96 1.06
C GLU A 10 4.70 -21.81 0.59
N GLY A 11 4.23 -21.59 -0.64
CA GLY A 11 3.12 -22.33 -1.24
C GLY A 11 1.73 -21.81 -0.86
N LYS A 12 1.63 -20.79 0.00
CA LYS A 12 0.39 -20.09 0.31
C LYS A 12 0.24 -18.88 -0.61
N ALA A 13 -0.71 -18.96 -1.54
CA ALA A 13 -1.05 -17.87 -2.44
C ALA A 13 -2.20 -17.04 -1.85
N VAL A 14 -2.02 -15.72 -1.83
CA VAL A 14 -3.05 -14.75 -1.42
C VAL A 14 -3.14 -13.67 -2.49
N GLU A 15 -4.36 -13.38 -2.92
CA GLU A 15 -4.63 -12.25 -3.80
C GLU A 15 -4.78 -10.98 -2.98
N TYR A 16 -4.24 -9.87 -3.47
CA TYR A 16 -4.31 -8.56 -2.87
C TYR A 16 -4.92 -7.57 -3.86
N GLU A 17 -5.97 -6.85 -3.44
CA GLU A 17 -6.56 -5.78 -4.21
C GLU A 17 -5.90 -4.43 -3.89
N ILE A 18 -5.43 -3.77 -4.95
CA ILE A 18 -4.78 -2.46 -4.90
C ILE A 18 -5.82 -1.38 -4.59
N PHE A 19 -5.58 -0.58 -3.55
CA PHE A 19 -6.42 0.57 -3.22
C PHE A 19 -5.72 1.92 -3.37
N SER A 20 -4.39 1.93 -3.42
CA SER A 20 -3.64 3.16 -3.57
C SER A 20 -2.36 2.95 -4.37
N VAL A 21 -2.10 3.88 -5.29
CA VAL A 21 -0.87 4.01 -6.07
C VAL A 21 -0.51 5.50 -6.17
N TYR A 22 0.72 5.86 -5.82
CA TYR A 22 1.21 7.24 -5.87
C TYR A 22 2.75 7.32 -5.95
N ILE A 23 3.27 8.50 -6.29
CA ILE A 23 4.71 8.78 -6.37
C ILE A 23 5.08 9.75 -5.26
N VAL A 24 6.14 9.47 -4.51
CA VAL A 24 6.72 10.39 -3.51
C VAL A 24 8.21 10.62 -3.75
N ASN A 25 8.73 11.68 -3.15
CA ASN A 25 10.18 11.85 -3.04
C ASN A 25 10.76 10.84 -2.03
N ALA A 26 11.94 10.29 -2.31
CA ALA A 26 12.64 9.30 -1.50
C ALA A 26 12.97 9.84 -0.11
N SER A 27 13.31 11.12 0.00
CA SER A 27 13.54 11.79 1.30
C SER A 27 12.29 11.90 2.17
N SER A 28 11.10 11.82 1.55
CA SER A 28 9.79 11.91 2.22
C SER A 28 9.17 10.54 2.51
N LEU A 29 9.92 9.45 2.25
CA LEU A 29 9.44 8.09 2.44
C LEU A 29 9.36 7.75 3.92
N HIS A 30 8.15 7.68 4.47
CA HIS A 30 7.89 7.22 5.83
C HIS A 30 6.96 6.01 5.80
N LEU A 31 7.56 4.82 5.73
CA LEU A 31 6.82 3.55 5.76
C LEU A 31 6.70 3.06 7.21
N LYS A 32 5.47 2.73 7.61
CA LYS A 32 5.18 2.13 8.92
C LYS A 32 4.79 0.68 8.73
N VAL A 33 5.37 -0.19 9.55
CA VAL A 33 5.06 -1.63 9.58
C VAL A 33 4.33 -2.05 10.86
N PHE A 34 4.28 -1.17 11.87
CA PHE A 34 3.53 -1.37 13.12
C PHE A 34 2.77 -0.10 13.48
N PHE A 35 1.60 -0.28 14.10
CA PHE A 35 0.73 0.79 14.56
C PHE A 35 0.39 0.58 16.04
N PRO A 36 0.34 1.65 16.85
CA PRO A 36 0.04 1.54 18.27
C PRO A 36 -1.41 1.13 18.55
N ASP A 37 -2.32 1.48 17.64
CA ASP A 37 -3.76 1.20 17.75
C ASP A 37 -4.42 1.26 16.36
N ALA A 38 -5.70 0.86 16.32
CA ALA A 38 -6.52 0.89 15.12
C ALA A 38 -6.74 2.31 14.54
N SER A 39 -6.75 3.35 15.37
CA SER A 39 -6.94 4.73 14.94
C SER A 39 -5.74 5.23 14.14
N ALA A 40 -4.53 4.91 14.61
CA ALA A 40 -3.28 5.20 13.92
C ALA A 40 -3.19 4.44 12.59
N TYR A 41 -3.64 3.19 12.54
CA TYR A 41 -3.68 2.41 11.31
C TYR A 41 -4.69 2.96 10.29
N ARG A 42 -5.90 3.30 10.75
CA ARG A 42 -6.95 3.95 9.93
C ARG A 42 -6.47 5.28 9.35
N SER A 43 -5.77 6.08 10.16
CA SER A 43 -5.19 7.35 9.72
C SER A 43 -4.18 7.12 8.58
N TYR A 44 -3.30 6.14 8.73
CA TYR A 44 -2.33 5.79 7.68
C TYR A 44 -3.00 5.31 6.39
N PHE A 45 -4.02 4.45 6.50
CA PHE A 45 -4.83 4.03 5.35
C PHE A 45 -5.49 5.23 4.64
N THR A 46 -6.07 6.14 5.42
CA THR A 46 -6.78 7.32 4.89
C THR A 46 -5.81 8.25 4.17
N GLU A 47 -4.63 8.50 4.74
CA GLU A 47 -3.57 9.29 4.11
C GLU A 47 -3.07 8.63 2.82
N ALA A 48 -2.81 7.32 2.83
CA ALA A 48 -2.36 6.59 1.65
C ALA A 48 -3.43 6.61 0.54
N LYS A 49 -4.70 6.43 0.88
CA LYS A 49 -5.83 6.52 -0.06
C LYS A 49 -5.96 7.91 -0.66
N ALA A 50 -5.82 8.97 0.15
CA ALA A 50 -5.89 10.36 -0.31
C ALA A 50 -4.75 10.76 -1.26
N LYS A 51 -3.57 10.14 -1.12
CA LYS A 51 -2.44 10.37 -2.04
C LYS A 51 -2.60 9.70 -3.40
N SER A 52 -3.55 8.78 -3.55
CA SER A 52 -3.59 7.94 -4.75
C SER A 52 -3.95 8.73 -6.01
N MET A 53 -3.26 8.39 -7.10
CA MET A 53 -3.59 8.85 -8.46
C MET A 53 -4.87 8.21 -9.03
N TYR A 54 -5.44 7.21 -8.34
CA TYR A 54 -6.63 6.48 -8.77
C TYR A 54 -7.62 6.36 -7.62
N SER A 55 -8.91 6.56 -7.89
CA SER A 55 -9.97 6.34 -6.91
C SER A 55 -10.12 4.84 -6.59
N SER A 56 -10.40 4.53 -5.34
CA SER A 56 -10.71 3.19 -4.86
C SER A 56 -11.89 3.23 -3.90
N ASP A 57 -12.79 2.26 -4.01
CA ASP A 57 -13.92 2.08 -3.10
C ASP A 57 -13.56 1.26 -1.86
N MET A 58 -12.28 0.83 -1.74
CA MET A 58 -11.78 0.05 -0.60
C MET A 58 -12.11 0.73 0.73
N VAL A 59 -12.65 -0.05 1.67
CA VAL A 59 -12.98 0.37 3.03
C VAL A 59 -11.91 -0.17 3.98
N PHE A 60 -11.55 0.64 4.98
CA PHE A 60 -10.59 0.25 6.01
C PHE A 60 -11.13 -0.88 6.89
N SER A 61 -10.28 -1.87 7.17
CA SER A 61 -10.50 -2.91 8.18
C SER A 61 -9.20 -3.10 8.97
N GLU A 62 -9.31 -3.09 10.30
CA GLU A 62 -8.17 -3.27 11.20
C GLU A 62 -7.67 -4.73 11.26
N ASP A 63 -8.53 -5.68 10.91
CA ASP A 63 -8.22 -7.11 10.89
C ASP A 63 -7.39 -7.53 9.67
N ARG A 64 -7.32 -6.67 8.63
CA ARG A 64 -6.58 -6.94 7.39
C ARG A 64 -5.16 -6.38 7.47
N THR A 65 -4.19 -7.21 7.07
CA THR A 65 -2.79 -6.79 6.95
C THR A 65 -2.55 -6.16 5.58
N MET A 66 -2.19 -4.88 5.56
CA MET A 66 -1.86 -4.15 4.34
C MET A 66 -0.52 -4.60 3.77
N LEU A 67 -0.50 -4.83 2.45
CA LEU A 67 0.71 -4.98 1.67
C LEU A 67 1.14 -3.61 1.14
N THR A 68 2.42 -3.28 1.28
CA THR A 68 3.03 -2.11 0.64
C THR A 68 4.15 -2.57 -0.28
N LEU A 69 4.09 -2.21 -1.56
CA LEU A 69 5.16 -2.39 -2.53
C LEU A 69 5.71 -1.02 -2.91
N PHE A 70 7.01 -0.89 -3.02
CA PHE A 70 7.63 0.36 -3.46
C PHE A 70 8.86 0.09 -4.32
N THR A 71 9.15 1.01 -5.23
CA THR A 71 10.35 0.91 -6.08
C THR A 71 11.60 1.33 -5.32
N CYS A 72 12.70 0.59 -5.53
CA CYS A 72 14.02 0.91 -5.03
C CYS A 72 14.95 1.16 -6.23
N THR A 73 14.92 2.36 -6.82
CA THR A 73 15.85 2.72 -7.91
C THR A 73 16.64 3.98 -7.58
N TYR A 74 17.89 4.00 -8.01
CA TYR A 74 18.80 5.15 -7.94
C TYR A 74 18.84 5.94 -9.25
N GLU A 75 18.11 5.49 -10.29
CA GLU A 75 18.20 6.03 -11.66
C GLU A 75 17.27 7.22 -11.94
N GLU A 76 16.22 7.39 -11.13
CA GLU A 76 15.32 8.55 -11.19
C GLU A 76 15.58 9.48 -9.99
N LYS A 77 15.63 10.79 -10.23
CA LYS A 77 15.87 11.82 -9.18
C LYS A 77 14.83 11.70 -8.07
N ASP A 78 15.19 10.96 -7.03
CA ASP A 78 14.48 10.78 -5.78
C ASP A 78 13.00 10.35 -5.90
N ALA A 79 12.51 9.78 -7.00
CA ALA A 79 11.12 9.32 -7.07
C ALA A 79 10.96 7.87 -6.57
N ARG A 80 9.90 7.61 -5.80
CA ARG A 80 9.48 6.28 -5.34
C ARG A 80 8.03 6.08 -5.74
N LEU A 81 7.76 5.06 -6.56
CA LEU A 81 6.41 4.59 -6.80
C LEU A 81 6.03 3.71 -5.62
N ILE A 82 4.92 4.01 -4.97
CA ILE A 82 4.35 3.26 -3.85
C ILE A 82 2.99 2.74 -4.26
N LEU A 83 2.73 1.51 -3.86
CA LEU A 83 1.46 0.83 -4.00
C LEU A 83 1.06 0.25 -2.65
N HIS A 84 -0.21 0.40 -2.30
CA HIS A 84 -0.82 -0.28 -1.15
C HIS A 84 -1.99 -1.15 -1.59
N ALA A 85 -2.09 -2.31 -0.95
CA ALA A 85 -3.14 -3.29 -1.21
C ALA A 85 -3.57 -3.98 0.08
N PHE A 86 -4.79 -4.49 0.09
CA PHE A 86 -5.28 -5.40 1.13
C PHE A 86 -5.59 -6.77 0.53
N PRO A 87 -5.56 -7.88 1.31
CA PRO A 87 -6.00 -9.18 0.83
C PRO A 87 -7.40 -9.08 0.23
N ALA A 88 -7.59 -9.55 -1.00
CA ALA A 88 -8.91 -9.63 -1.61
C ALA A 88 -9.80 -10.57 -0.76
N GLU A 89 -11.09 -10.24 -0.66
CA GLU A 89 -12.08 -11.09 0.03
C GLU A 89 -12.26 -12.44 -0.68
#